data_AF-A0A3M7SRG8-F1
#
_entry.id   AF-A0A3M7SRG8-F1
#
_cell.length_a   1.000
_cell.length_b   1.000
_cell.length_c   1.000
_cell.angle_alpha   90.00
_cell.angle_beta   90.00
_cell.angle_gamma   90.00
#
_symmetry.space_group_name_H-M   'P 1'
#
loop_
_entity.id
_entity.type
_entity.pdbx_description
1 polymer ?
#
loop_
_entity_poly.entity_id
_entity_poly.type
_entity_poly.pdbx_seq_one_letter_code
_entity_poly.pdbx_strand_id
1 'polypeptide(L)'
;MGNGMNKILPGLYIGSIRDSTDIKNIEQNNITHILSIHNEAKPGKIENVNYLCFEASDLASEDLGRFFAESIDFVHSARINNGNVLVHCLAGVSRSATIVISYVMVVTCLPWYDSMNAVRAARSQVNPNFGFQRQLQNFEFTNIKTLRENLYLKYGEYNNKDDLELCKTLLEKYHKDENNLENNSNNQQQINRTLKTYPLAFNSYNLDKVKVKNNIQKTKEMRRNVTKKAEEKKDEKKAQEEKDKVFEKIFDQN
;
A
#
# COMPACT_ATOMS: atom_id res chain seq x y z
N MET A 1 -21.12 13.42 0.62
CA MET A 1 -20.82 12.28 -0.28
C MET A 1 -20.56 12.89 -1.64
N GLY A 2 -19.34 12.77 -2.18
CA GLY A 2 -18.89 13.50 -3.38
C GLY A 2 -19.60 13.10 -4.68
N ASN A 3 -19.20 13.73 -5.78
CA ASN A 3 -19.82 13.63 -7.11
C ASN A 3 -19.39 12.38 -7.90
N GLY A 4 -19.44 11.18 -7.30
CA GLY A 4 -19.00 9.93 -7.94
C GLY A 4 -17.67 9.40 -7.40
N MET A 5 -17.17 8.29 -7.97
CA MET A 5 -15.80 7.82 -7.71
C MET A 5 -14.77 8.74 -8.37
N ASN A 6 -13.61 8.92 -7.73
CA ASN A 6 -12.51 9.73 -8.26
C ASN A 6 -11.29 8.86 -8.53
N LYS A 7 -10.65 9.09 -9.69
CA LYS A 7 -9.37 8.50 -10.04
C LYS A 7 -8.26 9.15 -9.22
N ILE A 8 -7.44 8.33 -8.55
CA ILE A 8 -6.30 8.78 -7.75
C ILE A 8 -5.00 8.55 -8.52
N LEU A 9 -4.82 7.34 -9.03
CA LEU A 9 -3.70 6.92 -9.87
C LEU A 9 -4.25 6.12 -11.07
N PRO A 10 -3.46 5.86 -12.12
CA PRO A 10 -3.84 4.91 -13.16
C PRO A 10 -4.21 3.56 -12.54
N GLY A 11 -5.44 3.09 -12.76
CA GLY A 11 -5.95 1.85 -12.19
C GLY A 11 -6.39 1.90 -10.71
N LEU A 12 -6.44 3.07 -10.07
CA LEU A 12 -6.87 3.21 -8.69
C LEU A 12 -7.89 4.34 -8.51
N TYR A 13 -9.05 3.98 -7.96
CA TYR A 13 -10.19 4.85 -7.72
C TYR A 13 -10.62 4.78 -6.25
N ILE A 14 -11.20 5.88 -5.75
CA ILE A 14 -11.82 5.97 -4.43
C ILE A 14 -13.28 6.39 -4.55
N GLY A 15 -14.16 5.76 -3.78
CA GLY A 15 -15.60 6.03 -3.83
C GLY A 15 -16.33 5.82 -2.51
N SER A 16 -17.63 6.12 -2.55
CA SER A 16 -18.63 5.83 -1.55
C SER A 16 -19.35 4.50 -1.86
N ILE A 17 -20.22 4.05 -0.96
CA ILE A 17 -21.01 2.83 -1.18
C ILE A 17 -21.95 2.95 -2.38
N ARG A 18 -22.39 4.16 -2.72
CA ARG A 18 -23.23 4.40 -3.90
C ARG A 18 -22.45 4.10 -5.17
N ASP A 19 -21.20 4.56 -5.19
CA ASP A 19 -20.29 4.40 -6.34
C ASP A 19 -19.92 2.93 -6.59
N SER A 20 -19.91 2.07 -5.55
CA SER A 20 -19.63 0.64 -5.70
C SER A 20 -20.82 -0.19 -6.16
N THR A 21 -22.02 0.40 -6.19
CA THR A 21 -23.25 -0.23 -6.70
C THR A 21 -23.70 0.34 -8.04
N ASP A 22 -23.06 1.42 -8.51
CA ASP A 22 -23.36 2.05 -9.78
C ASP A 22 -22.66 1.31 -10.93
N ILE A 23 -23.39 0.36 -11.52
CA ILE A 23 -22.91 -0.49 -12.63
C ILE A 23 -22.41 0.36 -13.79
N LYS A 24 -23.09 1.47 -14.13
CA LYS A 24 -22.68 2.32 -15.25
C LYS A 24 -21.32 2.95 -14.99
N ASN A 25 -21.10 3.45 -13.77
CA ASN A 25 -19.85 4.08 -13.39
C ASN A 25 -18.70 3.05 -13.32
N ILE A 26 -19.01 1.83 -12.87
CA ILE A 26 -18.08 0.69 -12.83
C ILE A 26 -17.66 0.27 -14.23
N GLU A 27 -18.60 0.12 -15.16
CA GLU A 27 -18.33 -0.22 -16.57
C GLU A 27 -17.55 0.90 -17.27
N GLN A 28 -17.97 2.16 -17.12
CA GLN A 28 -17.31 3.31 -17.73
C GLN A 28 -15.84 3.46 -17.31
N ASN A 29 -15.53 3.14 -16.05
CA ASN A 29 -14.17 3.16 -15.53
C ASN A 29 -13.45 1.81 -15.63
N ASN A 30 -14.05 0.80 -16.28
CA ASN A 30 -13.52 -0.55 -16.42
C ASN A 30 -13.05 -1.16 -15.09
N ILE A 31 -13.83 -0.97 -14.01
CA ILE A 31 -13.49 -1.48 -12.69
C ILE A 31 -13.59 -3.00 -12.70
N THR A 32 -12.48 -3.68 -12.41
CA THR A 32 -12.38 -5.14 -12.35
C THR A 32 -12.23 -5.65 -10.92
N HIS A 33 -11.84 -4.78 -9.99
CA HIS A 33 -11.60 -5.12 -8.58
C HIS A 33 -12.26 -4.10 -7.67
N ILE A 34 -12.91 -4.55 -6.61
CA ILE A 34 -13.53 -3.69 -5.59
C ILE A 34 -13.04 -4.09 -4.20
N LEU A 35 -12.46 -3.13 -3.48
CA LEU A 35 -12.11 -3.25 -2.07
C LEU A 35 -13.17 -2.52 -1.23
N SER A 36 -13.97 -3.27 -0.50
CA SER A 36 -15.04 -2.79 0.36
C SER A 36 -14.58 -2.77 1.82
N ILE A 37 -14.58 -1.61 2.47
CA ILE A 37 -14.22 -1.48 3.89
C ILE A 37 -15.25 -0.68 4.68
N HIS A 38 -16.18 -1.38 5.34
CA HIS A 38 -17.21 -0.81 6.20
C HIS A 38 -17.81 -1.88 7.13
N ASN A 39 -18.71 -1.49 8.04
CA ASN A 39 -19.25 -2.35 9.11
C ASN A 39 -19.91 -3.65 8.63
N GLU A 40 -20.38 -3.71 7.38
CA GLU A 40 -21.14 -4.84 6.81
C GLU A 40 -20.58 -5.17 5.43
N ALA A 41 -19.27 -5.05 5.25
CA ALA A 41 -18.63 -5.27 3.97
C ALA A 41 -18.84 -6.71 3.50
N LYS A 42 -19.54 -6.85 2.37
CA LYS A 42 -19.80 -8.13 1.71
C LYS A 42 -19.52 -7.99 0.22
N PRO A 43 -19.16 -9.08 -0.47
CA PRO A 43 -19.01 -9.06 -1.92
C PRO A 43 -20.26 -8.51 -2.57
N GLY A 44 -20.07 -7.62 -3.55
CA GLY A 44 -21.16 -7.10 -4.36
C GLY A 44 -21.73 -8.17 -5.29
N LYS A 45 -22.75 -7.79 -6.05
CA LYS A 45 -23.46 -8.69 -6.98
C LYS A 45 -23.07 -8.47 -8.45
N ILE A 46 -22.02 -7.67 -8.71
CA ILE A 46 -21.61 -7.36 -10.07
C ILE A 46 -20.75 -8.50 -10.57
N GLU A 47 -21.16 -9.09 -11.68
CA GLU A 47 -20.44 -10.21 -12.30
C GLU A 47 -19.06 -9.75 -12.81
N ASN A 48 -18.10 -10.69 -12.83
CA ASN A 48 -16.74 -10.46 -13.31
C ASN A 48 -15.95 -9.37 -12.55
N VAL A 49 -16.37 -9.02 -11.34
CA VAL A 49 -15.64 -8.16 -10.43
C VAL A 49 -15.09 -8.97 -9.26
N ASN A 50 -13.79 -8.82 -9.00
CA ASN A 50 -13.13 -9.44 -7.85
C ASN A 50 -13.31 -8.58 -6.61
N TYR A 51 -13.82 -9.16 -5.52
CA TYR A 51 -14.08 -8.43 -4.29
C TYR A 51 -13.09 -8.79 -3.18
N LEU A 52 -12.61 -7.77 -2.47
CA LEU A 52 -11.94 -7.90 -1.17
C LEU A 52 -12.74 -7.10 -0.14
N CYS A 53 -13.18 -7.76 0.94
CA CYS A 53 -14.08 -7.16 1.91
C CYS A 53 -13.51 -7.20 3.33
N PHE A 54 -13.47 -6.04 3.98
CA PHE A 54 -13.05 -5.89 5.37
C PHE A 54 -14.15 -5.25 6.20
N GLU A 55 -14.54 -5.94 7.26
CA GLU A 55 -15.41 -5.36 8.28
C GLU A 55 -14.61 -4.46 9.22
N ALA A 56 -14.92 -3.16 9.17
CA ALA A 56 -14.23 -2.14 9.97
C ALA A 56 -15.12 -0.93 10.27
N SER A 57 -15.09 -0.47 11.52
CA SER A 57 -15.81 0.72 11.97
C SER A 57 -15.03 2.00 11.66
N ASP A 58 -15.72 3.14 11.48
CA ASP A 58 -15.07 4.45 11.29
C ASP A 58 -14.75 5.14 12.63
N LEU A 59 -14.18 4.37 13.56
CA LEU A 59 -13.84 4.85 14.90
C LEU A 59 -12.33 5.05 14.98
N ALA A 60 -11.89 6.05 15.74
CA ALA A 60 -10.47 6.30 15.97
C ALA A 60 -9.75 5.13 16.70
N SER A 61 -10.52 4.25 17.36
CA SER A 61 -10.05 3.03 18.02
C SER A 61 -9.96 1.80 17.11
N GLU A 62 -10.56 1.83 15.91
CA GLU A 62 -10.45 0.71 14.96
C GLU A 62 -9.03 0.63 14.43
N ASP A 63 -8.43 -0.56 14.42
CA ASP A 63 -7.12 -0.79 13.81
C ASP A 63 -7.30 -1.14 12.33
N LEU A 64 -7.03 -0.17 11.45
CA LEU A 64 -6.97 -0.40 10.00
C LEU A 64 -5.58 -0.85 9.54
N GLY A 65 -4.55 -0.65 10.35
CA GLY A 65 -3.17 -1.01 10.01
C GLY A 65 -3.02 -2.50 9.72
N ARG A 66 -3.80 -3.35 10.41
CA ARG A 66 -3.87 -4.81 10.15
C ARG A 66 -4.28 -5.17 8.72
N PHE A 67 -5.02 -4.30 8.03
CA PHE A 67 -5.49 -4.54 6.66
C PHE A 67 -4.54 -4.02 5.58
N PHE A 68 -3.51 -3.24 5.95
CA PHE A 68 -2.66 -2.57 4.96
C PHE A 68 -1.95 -3.57 4.04
N ALA A 69 -1.32 -4.61 4.60
CA ALA A 69 -0.57 -5.57 3.79
C ALA A 69 -1.43 -6.24 2.71
N GLU A 70 -2.60 -6.76 3.10
CA GLU A 70 -3.53 -7.44 2.19
C GLU A 70 -4.18 -6.47 1.20
N SER A 71 -4.58 -5.28 1.65
CA SER A 71 -5.14 -4.25 0.78
C SER A 71 -4.15 -3.78 -0.28
N ILE A 72 -2.90 -3.57 0.13
CA ILE A 72 -1.82 -3.13 -0.75
C ILE A 72 -1.52 -4.20 -1.78
N ASP A 73 -1.44 -5.46 -1.37
CA ASP A 73 -1.21 -6.60 -2.28
C ASP A 73 -2.33 -6.70 -3.32
N PHE A 74 -3.59 -6.66 -2.90
CA PHE A 74 -4.76 -6.71 -3.77
C PHE A 74 -4.79 -5.57 -4.78
N VAL A 75 -4.54 -4.33 -4.33
CA VAL A 75 -4.51 -3.17 -5.22
C VAL A 75 -3.34 -3.27 -6.20
N HIS A 76 -2.16 -3.67 -5.71
CA HIS A 76 -0.96 -3.77 -6.54
C HIS A 76 -1.13 -4.85 -7.61
N SER A 77 -1.58 -6.05 -7.24
CA SER A 77 -1.78 -7.17 -8.15
C SER A 77 -2.78 -6.84 -9.26
N ALA A 78 -3.85 -6.12 -8.93
CA ALA A 78 -4.83 -5.71 -9.93
C ALA A 78 -4.23 -4.71 -10.92
N ARG A 79 -3.51 -3.68 -10.43
CA ARG A 79 -2.93 -2.63 -11.29
C ARG A 79 -1.85 -3.15 -12.25
N ILE A 80 -0.97 -4.05 -11.79
CA ILE A 80 0.08 -4.62 -12.66
C ILE A 80 -0.50 -5.54 -13.75
N ASN A 81 -1.68 -6.11 -13.51
CA ASN A 81 -2.40 -6.92 -14.50
C ASN A 81 -3.40 -6.07 -15.31
N ASN A 82 -3.14 -4.76 -15.43
CA ASN A 82 -3.95 -3.80 -16.19
C ASN A 82 -5.42 -3.69 -15.73
N GLY A 83 -5.71 -4.10 -14.48
CA GLY A 83 -7.03 -3.93 -13.86
C GLY A 83 -7.21 -2.56 -13.22
N ASN A 84 -8.47 -2.17 -13.02
CA ASN A 84 -8.83 -0.97 -12.28
C ASN A 84 -9.51 -1.34 -10.97
N VAL A 85 -9.06 -0.72 -9.89
CA VAL A 85 -9.50 -1.00 -8.52
C VAL A 85 -10.32 0.17 -7.98
N LEU A 86 -11.51 -0.11 -7.47
CA LEU A 86 -12.29 0.83 -6.66
C LEU A 86 -12.16 0.48 -5.18
N VAL A 87 -11.61 1.40 -4.38
CA VAL A 87 -11.58 1.29 -2.93
C VAL A 87 -12.69 2.15 -2.34
N HIS A 88 -13.64 1.55 -1.63
CA HIS A 88 -14.80 2.27 -1.09
C HIS A 88 -15.09 1.93 0.37
N CYS A 89 -15.71 2.88 1.05
CA CYS A 89 -16.34 2.69 2.35
C CYS A 89 -17.77 3.22 2.28
N LEU A 90 -18.34 3.70 3.39
CA LEU A 90 -19.66 4.31 3.38
C LEU A 90 -19.68 5.62 2.57
N ALA A 91 -18.84 6.59 2.94
CA ALA A 91 -18.83 7.94 2.34
C ALA A 91 -17.66 8.19 1.36
N GLY A 92 -16.64 7.33 1.36
CA GLY A 92 -15.39 7.56 0.63
C GLY A 92 -14.59 8.75 1.18
N VAL A 93 -14.47 8.81 2.51
CA VAL A 93 -13.88 9.96 3.25
C VAL A 93 -12.75 9.52 4.17
N SER A 94 -12.98 8.50 5.01
CA SER A 94 -12.07 8.10 6.09
C SER A 94 -11.48 6.70 5.87
N ARG A 95 -12.19 5.61 6.20
CA ARG A 95 -11.68 4.21 6.05
C ARG A 95 -11.03 3.89 4.70
N SER A 96 -11.75 4.07 3.59
CA SER A 96 -11.22 3.79 2.25
C SER A 96 -10.08 4.73 1.86
N ALA A 97 -10.12 5.99 2.32
CA ALA A 97 -9.05 6.93 2.09
C ALA A 97 -7.76 6.50 2.81
N THR A 98 -7.86 6.01 4.06
CA THR A 98 -6.71 5.46 4.79
C THR A 98 -6.04 4.33 4.01
N ILE A 99 -6.81 3.39 3.47
CA ILE A 99 -6.27 2.29 2.65
C ILE A 99 -5.57 2.82 1.39
N VAL A 100 -6.22 3.73 0.66
CA VAL A 100 -5.64 4.34 -0.56
C VAL A 100 -4.35 5.10 -0.25
N ILE A 101 -4.34 5.90 0.83
CA ILE A 101 -3.16 6.66 1.25
C ILE A 101 -2.01 5.70 1.61
N SER A 102 -2.28 4.62 2.35
CA SER A 102 -1.25 3.64 2.70
C SER A 102 -0.60 3.01 1.45
N TYR A 103 -1.41 2.76 0.41
CA TYR A 103 -0.91 2.25 -0.86
C TYR A 103 -0.07 3.29 -1.60
N VAL A 104 -0.54 4.54 -1.69
CA VAL A 104 0.20 5.66 -2.32
C VAL A 104 1.56 5.85 -1.64
N MET A 105 1.61 5.83 -0.31
CA MET A 105 2.87 5.93 0.44
C MET A 105 3.85 4.83 0.06
N VAL A 106 3.37 3.58 -0.09
CA VAL A 106 4.22 2.44 -0.44
C VAL A 106 4.80 2.60 -1.84
N VAL A 107 3.98 2.92 -2.85
CA VAL A 107 4.44 2.95 -4.24
C VAL A 107 5.22 4.21 -4.61
N THR A 108 4.94 5.37 -4.00
CA THR A 108 5.56 6.66 -4.38
C THR A 108 6.73 7.09 -3.51
N CYS A 109 6.89 6.50 -2.32
CA CYS A 109 7.82 6.98 -1.30
C CYS A 109 7.50 8.35 -0.70
N LEU A 110 6.29 8.88 -0.90
CA LEU A 110 5.85 10.10 -0.23
C LEU A 110 5.54 9.85 1.27
N PRO A 111 5.79 10.84 2.14
CA PRO A 111 5.32 10.83 3.53
C PRO A 111 3.79 10.69 3.63
N TRP A 112 3.29 10.30 4.80
CA TRP A 112 1.85 10.10 5.00
C TRP A 112 1.02 11.36 4.72
N TYR A 113 1.55 12.52 5.13
CA TYR A 113 0.86 13.79 5.02
C TYR A 113 0.77 14.27 3.56
N ASP A 114 1.88 14.18 2.83
CA ASP A 114 1.93 14.52 1.40
C ASP A 114 1.06 13.56 0.58
N SER A 115 1.11 12.26 0.91
CA SER A 115 0.25 11.26 0.28
C SER A 115 -1.24 11.56 0.51
N MET A 116 -1.62 11.93 1.74
CA MET A 116 -2.98 12.34 2.06
C MET A 116 -3.41 13.58 1.27
N ASN A 117 -2.55 14.59 1.14
CA ASN A 117 -2.87 15.82 0.41
C ASN A 117 -2.92 15.61 -1.10
N ALA A 118 -2.07 14.75 -1.67
CA ALA A 118 -2.17 14.35 -3.07
C ALA A 118 -3.52 13.65 -3.35
N VAL A 119 -3.96 12.76 -2.45
CA VAL A 119 -5.27 12.10 -2.57
C VAL A 119 -6.41 13.12 -2.40
N ARG A 120 -6.29 14.10 -1.49
CA ARG A 120 -7.26 15.20 -1.33
C ARG A 120 -7.38 16.06 -2.58
N ALA A 121 -6.30 16.31 -3.31
CA ALA A 121 -6.33 17.06 -4.57
C ALA A 121 -7.24 16.42 -5.63
N ALA A 122 -7.34 15.09 -5.60
CA ALA A 122 -8.21 14.31 -6.48
C ALA A 122 -9.62 14.09 -5.89
N ARG A 123 -9.75 14.02 -4.56
CA ARG A 123 -11.03 13.94 -3.84
C ARG A 123 -11.02 14.81 -2.59
N SER A 124 -11.51 16.05 -2.72
CA SER A 124 -11.42 17.11 -1.70
C SER A 124 -12.01 16.74 -0.34
N GLN A 125 -13.02 15.88 -0.31
CA GLN A 125 -13.67 15.42 0.93
C GLN A 125 -12.85 14.36 1.71
N VAL A 126 -11.69 13.92 1.22
CA VAL A 126 -10.84 12.95 1.93
C VAL A 126 -10.38 13.54 3.25
N ASN A 127 -10.74 12.86 4.33
CA ASN A 127 -10.38 13.27 5.69
C ASN A 127 -10.44 12.05 6.62
N PRO A 128 -9.38 11.22 6.66
CA PRO A 128 -9.26 10.15 7.64
C PRO A 128 -9.47 10.69 9.05
N ASN A 129 -10.14 9.92 9.92
CA ASN A 129 -10.25 10.29 11.32
C ASN A 129 -8.86 10.36 11.99
N PHE A 130 -8.75 11.06 13.12
CA PHE A 130 -7.46 11.28 13.79
C PHE A 130 -6.74 9.97 14.21
N GLY A 131 -7.49 8.92 14.56
CA GLY A 131 -6.91 7.61 14.86
C GLY A 131 -6.22 7.00 13.64
N PHE A 132 -6.87 7.08 12.47
CA PHE A 132 -6.30 6.59 11.22
C PHE A 132 -5.13 7.44 10.72
N GLN A 133 -5.17 8.76 10.90
CA GLN A 133 -4.02 9.62 10.61
C GLN A 133 -2.79 9.22 11.45
N ARG A 134 -2.98 8.95 12.75
CA ARG A 134 -1.91 8.42 13.61
C ARG A 134 -1.41 7.05 13.15
N GLN A 135 -2.30 6.17 12.69
CA GLN A 135 -1.89 4.86 12.14
C GLN A 135 -1.06 5.02 10.87
N LEU A 136 -1.42 5.94 9.97
CA LEU A 136 -0.64 6.25 8.77
C LEU A 136 0.74 6.83 9.12
N GLN A 137 0.79 7.75 10.08
CA GLN A 137 2.04 8.29 10.59
C GLN A 137 2.94 7.18 11.18
N ASN A 138 2.38 6.30 12.02
CA ASN A 138 3.12 5.16 12.57
C ASN A 138 3.59 4.19 11.48
N PHE A 139 2.76 3.97 10.46
CA PHE A 139 3.07 3.11 9.33
C PHE A 139 4.30 3.59 8.54
N GLU A 140 4.47 4.91 8.38
CA GLU A 140 5.64 5.52 7.74
C GLU A 140 6.96 5.11 8.40
N PHE A 141 6.98 4.95 9.73
CA PHE A 141 8.20 4.66 10.48
C PHE A 141 8.44 3.18 10.77
N THR A 142 7.44 2.31 10.57
CA THR A 142 7.50 0.91 10.99
C THR A 142 7.50 -0.04 9.80
N ASN A 143 6.34 -0.27 9.19
CA ASN A 143 6.11 -1.41 8.30
C ASN A 143 6.31 -1.06 6.82
N ILE A 144 6.42 0.22 6.45
CA ILE A 144 6.43 0.63 5.04
C ILE A 144 7.61 0.06 4.25
N LYS A 145 8.79 -0.06 4.87
CA LYS A 145 10.00 -0.60 4.22
C LYS A 145 9.82 -2.07 3.89
N THR A 146 9.34 -2.84 4.87
CA THR A 146 9.07 -4.27 4.70
C THR A 146 8.01 -4.51 3.62
N LEU A 147 6.94 -3.71 3.56
CA LEU A 147 5.93 -3.87 2.51
C LEU A 147 6.46 -3.52 1.12
N ARG A 148 7.31 -2.50 0.97
CA ARG A 148 7.97 -2.21 -0.31
C ARG A 148 8.86 -3.36 -0.76
N GLU A 149 9.65 -3.93 0.15
CA GLU A 149 10.48 -5.10 -0.13
C GLU A 149 9.64 -6.31 -0.52
N ASN A 150 8.54 -6.58 0.18
CA ASN A 150 7.64 -7.68 -0.13
C ASN A 150 7.00 -7.54 -1.53
N LEU A 151 6.54 -6.33 -1.88
CA LEU A 151 6.00 -6.07 -3.23
C LEU A 151 7.06 -6.28 -4.30
N TYR A 152 8.28 -5.76 -4.08
CA TYR A 152 9.39 -5.95 -5.02
C TYR A 152 9.74 -7.43 -5.21
N LEU A 153 9.79 -8.20 -4.12
CA LEU A 153 10.09 -9.63 -4.18
C LEU A 153 8.99 -10.43 -4.89
N LYS A 154 7.73 -10.00 -4.78
CA LYS A 154 6.58 -10.72 -5.35
C LYS A 154 6.30 -10.35 -6.81
N TYR A 155 6.47 -9.08 -7.17
CA TYR A 155 6.04 -8.54 -8.48
C TYR A 155 7.18 -7.97 -9.33
N GLY A 156 8.40 -7.83 -8.79
CA GLY A 156 9.56 -7.29 -9.48
C GLY A 156 9.64 -5.76 -9.46
N GLU A 157 10.35 -5.19 -10.44
CA GLU A 157 10.44 -3.73 -10.59
C GLU A 157 9.12 -3.14 -11.09
N TYR A 158 8.47 -2.37 -10.23
CA TYR A 158 7.30 -1.56 -10.58
C TYR A 158 7.74 -0.14 -10.98
N ASN A 159 7.26 0.38 -12.11
CA ASN A 159 7.54 1.76 -12.52
C ASN A 159 6.79 2.75 -11.62
N ASN A 160 7.45 3.18 -10.54
CA ASN A 160 6.92 4.15 -9.61
C ASN A 160 7.08 5.61 -10.04
N LYS A 161 7.82 5.88 -11.12
CA LYS A 161 8.14 7.27 -11.52
C LYS A 161 6.88 8.03 -11.93
N ASP A 162 6.02 7.37 -12.70
CA ASP A 162 4.80 7.99 -13.22
C ASP A 162 3.80 8.26 -12.09
N ASP A 163 3.65 7.30 -11.16
CA ASP A 163 2.80 7.45 -9.97
C ASP A 163 3.30 8.58 -9.05
N LEU A 164 4.62 8.66 -8.85
CA LEU A 164 5.24 9.71 -8.04
C LEU A 164 5.06 11.10 -8.69
N GLU A 165 5.27 11.22 -10.00
CA GLU A 165 5.14 12.49 -10.70
C GLU A 165 3.70 13.00 -10.70
N LEU A 166 2.74 12.09 -10.91
CA LEU A 166 1.32 12.40 -10.79
C LEU A 166 0.97 12.88 -9.38
N CYS A 167 1.46 12.20 -8.34
CA CYS A 167 1.23 12.60 -6.96
C CYS A 167 1.82 13.98 -6.65
N LYS A 168 3.00 14.32 -7.19
CA LYS A 168 3.59 15.66 -7.05
C LYS A 168 2.74 16.73 -7.72
N THR A 169 2.25 16.47 -8.93
CA THR A 169 1.36 17.41 -9.64
C THR A 169 0.05 17.63 -8.86
N LEU A 170 -0.51 16.56 -8.29
CA LEU A 170 -1.67 16.64 -7.41
C LEU A 170 -1.37 17.46 -6.14
N LEU A 171 -0.21 17.26 -5.52
CA LEU A 171 0.21 18.00 -4.34
C LEU A 171 0.41 19.49 -4.62
N GLU A 172 1.02 19.85 -5.76
CA GLU A 172 1.16 21.24 -6.19
C GLU A 172 -0.21 21.91 -6.40
N LYS A 173 -1.16 21.18 -7.00
CA LYS A 173 -2.54 21.66 -7.15
C LYS A 173 -3.19 21.90 -5.79
N TYR A 174 -3.05 20.97 -4.85
CA TYR A 174 -3.58 21.11 -3.50
C TYR A 174 -3.07 22.38 -2.80
N HIS A 175 -1.76 22.64 -2.86
CA HIS A 175 -1.17 23.83 -2.26
C HIS A 175 -1.62 25.14 -2.93
N LYS A 176 -1.82 25.14 -4.26
CA LYS A 176 -2.40 26.29 -4.96
C LYS A 176 -3.82 26.57 -4.49
N ASP A 177 -4.63 25.52 -4.35
CA ASP A 177 -6.01 25.64 -3.88
C ASP A 177 -6.08 26.13 -2.41
N GLU A 178 -5.24 25.61 -1.52
CA GLU A 178 -5.12 26.11 -0.13
C GLU A 178 -4.70 27.59 -0.09
N ASN A 179 -3.67 27.97 -0.84
CA ASN A 179 -3.22 29.38 -0.87
C ASN A 179 -4.29 30.32 -1.43
N ASN A 180 -5.08 29.88 -2.42
CA ASN A 180 -6.19 30.67 -2.95
C ASN A 180 -7.31 30.85 -1.92
N LEU A 181 -7.60 29.81 -1.13
CA LEU A 181 -8.58 29.89 -0.03
C LEU A 181 -8.09 30.82 1.08
N GLU A 182 -6.81 30.75 1.44
CA GLU A 182 -6.21 31.66 2.43
C GLU A 182 -6.20 33.11 1.93
N ASN A 183 -5.82 33.35 0.67
CA ASN A 183 -5.83 34.70 0.08
C ASN A 183 -7.23 35.30 -0.06
N ASN A 184 -8.25 34.49 -0.33
CA ASN A 184 -9.64 34.94 -0.34
C ASN A 184 -10.19 35.19 1.09
N SER A 185 -9.63 34.53 2.10
CA SER A 185 -9.98 34.72 3.52
C SER A 185 -9.23 35.89 4.17
N ASN A 186 -8.05 36.25 3.64
CA ASN A 186 -7.19 37.32 4.14
C ASN A 186 -7.70 38.76 3.90
N ASN A 187 -8.93 38.94 3.39
CA ASN A 187 -9.66 40.20 3.53
C ASN A 187 -10.33 40.37 4.91
N GLN A 188 -10.23 39.39 5.82
CA GLN A 188 -10.49 39.57 7.24
C GLN A 188 -9.45 38.83 8.09
N GLN A 189 -8.58 39.64 8.69
CA GLN A 189 -7.78 39.37 9.90
C GLN A 189 -6.50 38.53 9.75
N GLN A 190 -5.39 39.27 9.71
CA GLN A 190 -4.12 38.88 10.34
C GLN A 190 -4.40 38.29 11.73
N ILE A 191 -3.92 37.07 12.00
CA ILE A 191 -3.38 36.53 13.27
C ILE A 191 -3.52 35.00 13.19
N ASN A 192 -2.40 34.30 12.92
CA ASN A 192 -2.00 32.98 13.46
C ASN A 192 -0.84 32.39 12.63
N ARG A 193 0.30 33.11 12.66
CA ARG A 193 1.61 32.57 12.28
C ARG A 193 2.22 31.79 13.45
N THR A 194 1.65 30.64 13.81
CA THR A 194 2.31 29.68 14.71
C THR A 194 1.51 28.38 14.76
N LEU A 195 2.19 27.23 14.62
CA LEU A 195 1.69 25.83 14.67
C LEU A 195 1.49 25.09 13.33
N LYS A 196 2.49 25.10 12.44
CA LYS A 196 2.73 23.99 11.49
C LYS A 196 4.22 23.61 11.55
N THR A 197 4.65 22.99 12.65
CA THR A 197 6.02 22.47 12.81
C THR A 197 6.01 20.95 12.88
N TYR A 198 6.37 20.25 11.79
CA TYR A 198 7.01 18.91 11.68
C TYR A 198 7.42 18.64 10.21
N PRO A 199 8.39 17.76 9.90
CA PRO A 199 9.81 18.05 9.76
C PRO A 199 10.33 18.04 8.31
N LEU A 200 11.35 18.89 8.08
CA LEU A 200 12.42 18.95 7.06
C LEU A 200 12.20 18.49 5.61
N ALA A 201 12.70 19.33 4.70
CA ALA A 201 12.63 19.19 3.25
C ALA A 201 13.16 17.85 2.71
N PHE A 202 12.52 17.41 1.62
CA PHE A 202 12.76 16.20 0.82
C PHE A 202 14.25 15.83 0.60
N ASN A 203 15.14 16.81 0.48
CA ASN A 203 16.59 16.59 0.27
C ASN A 203 17.32 15.93 1.46
N SER A 204 16.66 15.80 2.62
CA SER A 204 17.22 15.16 3.82
C SER A 204 17.24 13.62 3.72
N TYR A 205 16.46 13.03 2.81
CA TYR A 205 16.23 11.58 2.71
C TYR A 205 17.07 10.90 1.62
N ASN A 206 18.30 11.37 1.40
CA ASN A 206 19.27 10.63 0.58
C ASN A 206 19.51 9.23 1.18
N LEU A 207 18.76 8.24 0.71
CA LEU A 207 19.04 6.83 0.93
C LEU A 207 20.30 6.51 0.14
N ASP A 208 21.43 6.34 0.85
CA ASP A 208 22.70 5.90 0.30
C ASP A 208 22.51 4.57 -0.48
N LYS A 209 22.32 4.68 -1.81
CA LYS A 209 22.13 3.53 -2.71
C LYS A 209 23.25 2.49 -2.62
N VAL A 210 24.43 2.91 -2.15
CA VAL A 210 25.61 2.07 -1.92
C VAL A 210 25.44 1.15 -0.71
N LYS A 211 24.85 1.62 0.39
CA LYS A 211 24.63 0.80 1.60
C LYS A 211 23.60 -0.30 1.37
N VAL A 212 22.55 0.00 0.60
CA VAL A 212 21.52 -0.98 0.23
C VAL A 212 22.10 -2.10 -0.64
N LYS A 213 22.92 -1.77 -1.65
CA LYS A 213 23.61 -2.79 -2.48
C LYS A 213 24.53 -3.70 -1.67
N ASN A 214 25.30 -3.14 -0.73
CA ASN A 214 26.23 -3.92 0.09
C ASN A 214 25.51 -4.85 1.07
N ASN A 215 24.37 -4.42 1.63
CA ASN A 215 23.54 -5.27 2.48
C ASN A 215 22.88 -6.40 1.69
N ILE A 216 22.40 -6.13 0.46
CA ILE A 216 21.84 -7.13 -0.45
C ILE A 216 22.86 -8.24 -0.75
N GLN A 217 24.12 -7.88 -1.02
CA GLN A 217 25.17 -8.84 -1.33
C GLN A 217 25.48 -9.75 -0.15
N LYS A 218 25.60 -9.18 1.06
CA LYS A 218 25.78 -9.94 2.30
C LYS A 218 24.62 -10.91 2.58
N THR A 219 23.37 -10.49 2.38
CA THR A 219 22.21 -11.39 2.55
C THR A 219 22.12 -12.48 1.49
N LYS A 220 22.53 -12.22 0.23
CA LYS A 220 22.58 -13.25 -0.82
C LYS A 220 23.66 -14.30 -0.55
N GLU A 221 24.82 -13.90 -0.05
CA GLU A 221 25.88 -14.82 0.37
C GLU A 221 25.45 -15.65 1.58
N MET A 222 24.82 -15.04 2.57
CA MET A 222 24.33 -15.75 3.75
C MET A 222 23.27 -16.79 3.38
N ARG A 223 22.34 -16.48 2.46
CA ARG A 223 21.35 -17.44 1.95
C ARG A 223 22.00 -18.60 1.19
N ARG A 224 22.96 -18.33 0.30
CA ARG A 224 23.71 -19.38 -0.43
C ARG A 224 24.47 -20.33 0.50
N ASN A 225 25.05 -19.81 1.57
CA ASN A 225 25.79 -20.63 2.54
C ASN A 225 24.85 -21.51 3.39
N VAL A 226 23.64 -21.05 3.66
CA VAL A 226 22.62 -21.85 4.36
C VAL A 226 22.08 -22.97 3.46
N THR A 227 21.82 -22.70 2.17
CA THR A 227 21.39 -23.76 1.23
C THR A 227 22.46 -24.81 1.01
N LYS A 228 23.72 -24.42 0.82
CA LYS A 228 24.83 -25.38 0.68
C LYS A 228 24.97 -26.29 1.89
N LYS A 229 24.93 -25.74 3.11
CA LYS A 229 24.96 -26.54 4.34
C LYS A 229 23.76 -27.48 4.50
N ALA A 230 22.60 -27.13 3.94
CA ALA A 230 21.42 -27.99 3.97
C ALA A 230 21.50 -29.13 2.95
N GLU A 231 22.16 -28.90 1.81
CA GLU A 231 22.44 -29.91 0.78
C GLU A 231 23.50 -30.90 1.27
N GLU A 232 24.62 -30.43 1.82
CA GLU A 232 25.68 -31.28 2.39
C GLU A 232 25.14 -32.22 3.48
N LYS A 233 24.27 -31.73 4.36
CA LYS A 233 23.62 -32.56 5.39
C LYS A 233 22.64 -33.59 4.82
N LYS A 234 22.02 -33.33 3.67
CA LYS A 234 21.16 -34.31 2.99
C LYS A 234 21.99 -35.42 2.36
N ASP A 235 23.13 -35.08 1.77
CA ASP A 235 24.03 -36.04 1.14
C ASP A 235 24.71 -36.93 2.18
N GLU A 236 25.14 -36.38 3.32
CA GLU A 236 25.66 -37.17 4.45
C GLU A 236 24.62 -38.15 5.00
N LYS A 237 23.37 -37.72 5.13
CA LYS A 237 22.28 -38.58 5.64
C LYS A 237 21.97 -39.72 4.66
N LYS A 238 22.01 -39.44 3.36
CA LYS A 238 21.80 -40.44 2.31
C LYS A 238 22.95 -41.46 2.23
N ALA A 239 24.19 -41.00 2.40
CA ALA A 239 25.36 -41.87 2.46
C ALA A 239 25.33 -42.79 3.70
N GLN A 240 24.81 -42.30 4.83
CA GLN A 240 24.62 -43.12 6.03
C GLN A 240 23.54 -44.19 5.82
N GLU A 241 22.38 -43.82 5.24
CA GLU A 241 21.31 -44.77 4.92
C GLU A 241 21.74 -45.86 3.91
N GLU A 242 22.62 -45.53 2.97
CA GLU A 242 23.19 -46.53 2.05
C GLU A 242 24.18 -47.47 2.74
N LYS A 243 25.00 -46.97 3.66
CA LYS A 243 25.90 -47.81 4.47
C LYS A 243 25.12 -48.76 5.37
N ASP A 244 24.06 -48.28 6.00
CA ASP A 244 23.22 -49.10 6.88
C ASP A 244 22.50 -50.21 6.09
N LYS A 245 22.03 -49.93 4.86
CA LYS A 245 21.46 -50.94 3.96
C LYS A 245 22.47 -51.99 3.47
N VAL A 246 23.73 -51.60 3.26
CA VAL A 246 24.80 -52.54 2.91
C VAL A 246 25.15 -53.43 4.11
N PHE A 247 25.13 -52.86 5.31
CA PHE A 247 25.39 -53.60 6.55
C PHE A 247 24.30 -54.65 6.83
N GLU A 248 23.02 -54.30 6.66
CA GLU A 248 21.91 -55.27 6.79
C GLU A 248 22.02 -56.43 5.78
N LYS A 249 22.38 -56.14 4.53
CA LYS A 249 22.57 -57.19 3.50
C LYS A 249 23.71 -58.16 3.79
N ILE A 250 24.73 -57.74 4.55
CA ILE A 250 25.85 -58.61 4.93
C ILE A 250 25.45 -59.54 6.09
N PHE A 251 24.53 -59.11 6.95
CA PHE A 251 24.04 -59.92 8.08
C PHE A 251 22.96 -60.94 7.69
N ASP A 252 22.20 -60.71 6.61
CA ASP A 252 21.17 -61.64 6.11
C ASP A 252 21.72 -62.83 5.26
N GLN A 253 23.04 -62.96 5.10
CA GLN A 253 23.69 -64.05 4.34
C GLN A 253 24.45 -65.09 5.20
N ASN A 254 24.29 -65.09 6.52
CA ASN A 254 24.82 -66.13 7.42
C ASN A 254 23.73 -66.92 8.13
#